data_AF-A0A941L9Q3-F1
#
_entry.id   AF-A0A941L9Q3-F1
#
_cell.length_a   1.000
_cell.length_b   1.000
_cell.length_c   1.000
_cell.angle_alpha   90.00
_cell.angle_beta   90.00
_cell.angle_gamma   90.00
#
_symmetry.space_group_name_H-M   'P 1'
#
loop_
_entity.id
_entity.type
_entity.pdbx_description
1 polymer ?
#
loop_
_entity_poly.entity_id
_entity_poly.type
_entity_poly.pdbx_seq_one_letter_code
_entity_poly.pdbx_strand_id
1 'polypeptide(L)' 'MQLPEEYREHLNLGAEIAFTLLIPIGVGYVLDKYLETSPYGMLIGAGLGIILFFNLVFKLAKNEGGNNQNK' A
#
# COMPACT_ATOMS: atom_id res chain seq x y z
N MET A 1 -19.28 12.83 15.47
CA MET A 1 -19.67 12.88 14.05
C MET A 1 -19.54 11.48 13.47
N GLN A 2 -20.65 10.83 13.13
CA GLN A 2 -20.61 9.57 12.40
C GLN A 2 -20.48 9.93 10.91
N LEU A 3 -19.35 9.59 10.29
CA LEU A 3 -19.13 9.81 8.87
C LEU A 3 -20.01 8.86 8.06
N PRO A 4 -20.60 9.31 6.93
CA PRO A 4 -21.42 8.46 6.05
C PRO A 4 -20.62 7.23 5.57
N GLU A 5 -21.29 6.09 5.35
CA GLU A 5 -20.64 4.81 5.00
C GLU A 5 -19.71 4.90 3.78
N GLU A 6 -20.08 5.65 2.74
CA GLU A 6 -19.25 5.83 1.53
C GLU A 6 -17.88 6.45 1.85
N TYR A 7 -17.80 7.38 2.81
CA TYR A 7 -16.52 8.00 3.18
C TYR A 7 -15.59 7.02 3.90
N ARG A 8 -16.16 6.07 4.65
CA ARG A 8 -15.38 5.05 5.37
C ARG A 8 -14.71 4.09 4.39
N GLU A 9 -15.37 3.78 3.28
CA GLU A 9 -14.81 2.91 2.24
C GLU A 9 -13.60 3.55 1.56
N HIS A 10 -13.70 4.81 1.16
CA HIS A 10 -12.56 5.54 0.57
C HIS A 10 -11.40 5.74 1.57
N LEU A 11 -11.72 5.97 2.84
CA LEU A 11 -10.72 6.04 3.92
C LEU A 11 -9.99 4.71 4.10
N ASN A 12 -10.70 3.59 4.05
CA ASN A 12 -10.11 2.26 4.19
C ASN A 12 -9.18 1.93 3.01
N LEU A 13 -9.60 2.28 1.79
CA LEU A 13 -8.79 2.15 0.58
C LEU A 13 -7.51 2.99 0.65
N GLY A 14 -7.62 4.26 1.04
CA GLY A 14 -6.46 5.13 1.24
C GLY A 14 -5.49 4.61 2.30
N ALA A 15 -6.02 4.07 3.40
CA ALA A 15 -5.21 3.43 4.43
C ALA A 15 -4.49 2.18 3.90
N GLU A 16 -5.19 1.31 3.18
CA GLU A 16 -4.62 0.09 2.58
C GLU A 16 -3.46 0.42 1.63
N ILE A 17 -3.64 1.44 0.78
CA ILE A 17 -2.62 1.97 -0.12
C ILE A 17 -1.41 2.53 0.66
N ALA A 18 -1.66 3.31 1.72
CA ALA A 18 -0.58 3.84 2.55
C ALA A 18 0.21 2.70 3.22
N PHE A 19 -0.46 1.69 3.76
CA PHE A 19 0.18 0.54 4.40
C PHE A 19 1.01 -0.28 3.41
N THR A 20 0.58 -0.43 2.15
CA THR A 20 1.39 -1.15 1.14
C THR A 20 2.76 -0.52 0.88
N LEU A 21 2.92 0.78 1.12
CA LEU A 21 4.22 1.46 1.02
C LEU A 21 4.93 1.50 2.37
N LEU A 22 4.20 1.82 3.43
CA LEU A 22 4.78 2.11 4.74
C LEU A 22 5.33 0.86 5.44
N ILE A 23 4.69 -0.30 5.24
CA ILE A 23 5.14 -1.58 5.78
C ILE A 23 6.53 -1.97 5.23
N PRO A 24 6.74 -2.13 3.92
CA PRO A 24 8.03 -2.56 3.40
C PRO A 24 9.15 -1.54 3.64
N ILE A 25 8.85 -0.23 3.61
CA ILE A 25 9.81 0.82 3.99
C ILE A 25 10.18 0.70 5.47
N GLY A 26 9.20 0.54 6.35
CA GLY A 26 9.41 0.37 7.79
C GLY A 26 10.21 -0.90 8.12
N VAL A 27 9.91 -2.01 7.45
CA VAL A 27 10.67 -3.27 7.57
C VAL A 27 12.11 -3.07 7.09
N GLY A 28 12.30 -2.41 5.94
CA GLY A 28 13.61 -2.08 5.42
C GLY A 28 14.44 -1.22 6.38
N TYR A 29 13.82 -0.22 7.01
CA TYR A 29 14.45 0.62 8.02
C TYR A 29 14.86 -0.18 9.28
N VAL A 30 13.99 -1.06 9.78
CA VAL A 30 14.31 -1.90 10.95
C VAL A 30 15.45 -2.87 10.62
N LEU A 31 15.45 -3.47 9.42
CA LEU A 31 16.53 -4.32 8.94
C LEU A 31 17.86 -3.56 8.87
N ASP A 32 17.84 -2.34 8.33
CA ASP A 32 19.02 -1.50 8.24
C ASP A 32 19.61 -1.16 9.61
N LYS A 33 18.74 -0.91 10.60
CA LYS A 33 19.18 -0.67 11.97
C LYS A 33 19.76 -1.92 12.64
N TYR A 34 19.25 -3.09 12.31
CA TYR A 34 19.69 -4.35 12.91
C TYR A 34 20.99 -4.89 12.29
N LEU A 35 21.17 -4.74 10.98
CA LEU A 35 22.32 -5.26 10.24
C LEU A 35 23.40 -4.20 9.99
N GLU A 36 23.20 -2.96 10.47
CA GLU A 36 24.06 -1.79 10.20
C GLU A 36 24.24 -1.52 8.69
N THR A 37 23.30 -1.98 7.87
CA THR A 37 23.32 -1.85 6.40
C THR A 37 22.63 -0.59 5.89
N SER A 38 22.43 0.41 6.73
CA SER A 38 21.76 1.65 6.34
C SER A 38 22.51 2.32 5.16
N PRO A 39 21.83 2.72 4.06
CA PRO A 39 20.38 2.73 3.83
C PRO A 39 19.87 1.64 2.85
N TYR A 40 20.58 0.52 2.68
CA TYR A 40 20.29 -0.45 1.62
C TYR A 40 18.94 -1.17 1.81
N GLY A 41 18.63 -1.61 3.02
CA GLY A 41 17.37 -2.27 3.37
C GLY A 41 16.17 -1.35 3.19
N MET A 42 16.30 -0.07 3.56
CA MET A 42 15.28 0.95 3.34
C MET A 42 15.06 1.20 1.83
N LEU A 43 16.12 1.24 1.03
CA LEU A 43 16.04 1.38 -0.43
C LEU A 43 15.36 0.17 -1.09
N ILE A 44 15.72 -1.04 -0.68
CA ILE A 44 15.08 -2.28 -1.16
C ILE A 44 13.60 -2.29 -0.73
N GLY A 45 13.32 -1.92 0.52
CA GLY A 45 11.96 -1.80 1.05
C GLY A 45 11.12 -0.79 0.28
N ALA A 46 11.68 0.38 -0.06
CA ALA A 46 11.03 1.37 -0.90
C ALA A 46 10.76 0.85 -2.31
N GLY A 47 11.75 0.20 -2.94
CA GLY A 47 11.58 -0.42 -4.26
C GLY A 47 10.47 -1.47 -4.28
N LEU A 48 10.45 -2.37 -3.28
CA LEU A 48 9.38 -3.36 -3.11
C LEU A 48 8.03 -2.70 -2.87
N GLY A 49 7.97 -1.68 -2.02
CA GLY A 49 6.76 -0.91 -1.75
C GLY A 49 6.18 -0.30 -3.03
N ILE A 50 7.02 0.28 -3.88
CA ILE A 50 6.59 0.86 -5.16
C ILE A 50 5.99 -0.24 -6.07
N ILE A 51 6.66 -1.39 -6.18
CA ILE A 51 6.17 -2.51 -7.00
C ILE A 51 4.81 -3.01 -6.48
N LEU A 52 4.65 -3.16 -5.17
CA LEU A 52 3.41 -3.59 -4.54
C LEU A 52 2.28 -2.56 -4.72
N PHE A 53 2.61 -1.27 -4.55
CA PHE A 53 1.69 -0.17 -4.79
C PHE A 53 1.14 -0.19 -6.22
N PHE A 54 2.02 -0.28 -7.23
CA PHE A 54 1.59 -0.33 -8.62
C PHE A 54 0.75 -1.58 -8.91
N ASN A 55 1.13 -2.75 -8.40
CA ASN A 55 0.32 -3.96 -8.53
C ASN A 55 -1.08 -3.78 -7.93
N LEU A 56 -1.20 -3.13 -6.77
CA LEU A 56 -2.48 -2.86 -6.13
C LEU A 56 -3.32 -1.88 -6.96
N VAL A 57 -2.71 -0.80 -7.46
CA VAL A 57 -3.38 0.18 -8.34
C VAL A 57 -3.88 -0.48 -9.63
N PHE A 58 -3.05 -1.30 -10.29
CA PHE A 58 -3.47 -2.04 -11.48
C PHE A 58 -4.60 -3.03 -11.19
N LYS A 59 -4.55 -3.71 -10.04
CA LYS A 59 -5.64 -4.60 -9.60
C LYS A 59 -6.93 -3.84 -9.38
N LEU A 60 -6.86 -2.67 -8.73
CA LEU A 60 -8.01 -1.83 -8.43
C LEU A 60 -8.65 -1.29 -9.72
N ALA A 61 -7.83 -0.74 -10.62
CA ALA A 61 -8.26 -0.26 -11.92
C ALA A 61 -8.93 -1.38 -12.76
N LYS A 62 -8.42 -2.62 -12.68
CA LYS A 62 -9.02 -3.75 -13.39
C LYS A 62 -10.33 -4.23 -12.76
N ASN A 63 -10.46 -4.19 -11.44
CA ASN A 63 -11.68 -4.59 -10.74
C ASN A 63 -12.84 -3.61 -10.93
N GLU A 64 -12.56 -2.32 -11.01
CA GLU A 64 -13.60 -1.31 -11.32
C GLU A 64 -14.12 -1.43 -12.76
N GLY A 65 -13.28 -1.87 -13.70
CA GLY A 65 -13.70 -2.20 -15.07
C GLY A 65 -14.52 -3.51 -15.20
N GLY A 66 -14.56 -4.35 -14.16
CA GLY A 66 -15.22 -5.66 -14.17
C GLY A 66 -16.49 -5.78 -13.31
N ASN A 67 -16.81 -4.79 -12.47
CA ASN A 67 -17.91 -4.85 -11.50
C ASN A 67 -19.19 -4.12 -11.95
N ASN A 68 -19.57 -4.26 -13.23
CA ASN A 68 -20.85 -3.77 -13.78
C ASN A 68 -21.67 -4.93 -14.39
N GLN A 69 -21.72 -6.10 -13.73
CA GLN A 69 -22.53 -7.23 -14.21
C GLN A 69 -23.33 -8.00 -13.14
N ASN A 70 -23.63 -7.43 -11.97
CA ASN A 70 -24.70 -7.97 -11.12
C ASN A 70 -25.23 -6.92 -10.12
N LYS A 71 -26.14 -6.07 -10.59
CA LYS A 71 -27.26 -5.54 -9.81
C LYS A 71 -28.50 -5.55 -10.70
#